data_AF-A0A2S1R800-F1
#
_entry.id   AF-A0A2S1R800-F1
#
_cell.length_a   1.000
_cell.length_b   1.000
_cell.length_c   1.000
_cell.angle_alpha   90.00
_cell.angle_beta   90.00
_cell.angle_gamma   90.00
#
_symmetry.space_group_name_H-M   'P 1'
#
loop_
_entity.id
_entity.type
_entity.pdbx_description
1 polymer ?
#
loop_
_entity_poly.entity_id
_entity_poly.type
_entity_poly.pdbx_seq_one_letter_code
_entity_poly.pdbx_strand_id
1 'polypeptide(L)'
;MDPRPAPAAEVVRSATRTLQAAGVDSALVEAQLICAHVLGIDRGRLMIADDLDATAVAEVERIAAARARDRMPLQYLLGRAASGRLDLAVGPGVFIPRPETELLVEWTLAALPAPAPEPGPVVVDLCAGSGTIALEIAHARPDARVHAVELHDAALEWLRRNADERAAAGDTPVEVHHADATEIGTLAHLRGRVAAVVSNPPYIPVTDDLPAEILAHEPATALFGGGDGLVVVVPLVDLAAALLAPGGLLAVEHDDTTGDAVAAVVSAQGGFGTVEQHTDLAGRPRFVTARRLDPGRGAGGDHGGNNDDDEVVTSARKGTTR
;
A
#
# COMPACT_ATOMS: atom_id res chain seq x y z
N MET A 1 33.74 -36.86 5.74
CA MET A 1 32.35 -37.32 5.61
C MET A 1 31.55 -36.09 5.31
N ASP A 2 30.97 -36.01 4.11
CA ASP A 2 30.03 -34.92 3.81
C ASP A 2 28.84 -35.06 4.78
N PRO A 3 28.35 -33.98 5.42
CA PRO A 3 27.21 -34.08 6.32
C PRO A 3 26.02 -34.63 5.53
N ARG A 4 25.28 -35.58 6.13
CA ARG A 4 24.07 -36.10 5.47
C ARG A 4 23.07 -34.95 5.28
N PRO A 5 22.42 -34.86 4.11
CA PRO A 5 21.38 -33.89 3.89
C PRO A 5 20.24 -34.09 4.91
N ALA A 6 19.64 -32.98 5.33
CA ALA A 6 18.68 -32.92 6.42
C ALA A 6 17.27 -32.63 5.90
N PRO A 7 16.23 -33.37 6.32
CA PRO A 7 14.87 -33.09 5.90
C PRO A 7 14.43 -31.68 6.28
N ALA A 8 13.76 -30.96 5.39
CA ALA A 8 13.27 -29.59 5.64
C ALA A 8 12.45 -29.49 6.94
N ALA A 9 11.64 -30.52 7.24
CA ALA A 9 10.87 -30.61 8.48
C ALA A 9 11.73 -30.70 9.76
N GLU A 10 12.93 -31.27 9.69
CA GLU A 10 13.88 -31.27 10.81
C GLU A 10 14.51 -29.89 11.02
N VAL A 11 14.96 -29.26 9.93
CA VAL A 11 15.56 -27.93 9.95
C VAL A 11 14.57 -26.88 10.48
N VAL A 12 13.33 -26.90 9.97
CA VAL A 12 12.25 -26.02 10.44
C VAL A 12 11.97 -26.23 11.92
N ARG A 13 11.92 -27.48 12.42
CA ARG A 13 11.74 -27.75 13.86
C ARG A 13 12.90 -27.23 14.70
N SER A 14 14.13 -27.32 14.19
CA SER A 14 15.31 -26.77 14.87
C SER A 14 15.22 -25.26 14.99
N ALA A 15 15.00 -24.55 13.87
CA ALA A 15 14.84 -23.10 13.84
C ALA A 15 13.65 -22.63 14.68
N THR A 16 12.53 -23.35 14.64
CA THR A 16 11.34 -23.04 15.47
C THR A 16 11.70 -23.03 16.96
N ARG A 17 12.46 -24.03 17.44
CA ARG A 17 12.89 -24.07 18.84
C ARG A 17 13.79 -22.90 19.21
N THR A 18 14.72 -22.52 18.34
CA THR A 18 15.59 -21.35 18.55
C THR A 18 14.76 -20.07 18.69
N LEU A 19 13.79 -19.85 17.79
CA LEU A 19 12.93 -18.66 17.81
C LEU A 19 11.96 -18.66 18.99
N GLN A 20 11.36 -19.80 19.35
CA GLN A 20 10.50 -19.95 20.53
C GLN A 20 11.25 -19.66 21.83
N ALA A 21 12.49 -20.15 21.96
CA ALA A 21 13.33 -19.90 23.13
C ALA A 21 13.66 -18.41 23.32
N ALA A 22 13.63 -17.63 22.23
CA ALA A 22 13.80 -16.19 22.25
C ALA A 22 12.49 -15.41 22.43
N GLY A 23 11.34 -16.08 22.52
CA GLY A 23 10.02 -15.43 22.65
C GLY A 23 9.49 -14.82 21.35
N VAL A 24 9.78 -15.43 20.19
CA VAL A 24 9.14 -15.04 18.93
C VAL A 24 7.77 -15.75 18.85
N ASP A 25 6.67 -14.99 18.89
CA ASP A 25 5.31 -15.55 18.91
C ASP A 25 4.99 -16.36 17.64
N SER A 26 5.46 -15.88 16.49
CA SER A 26 5.28 -16.46 15.15
C SER A 26 6.37 -17.49 14.77
N ALA A 27 7.10 -18.05 15.75
CA ALA A 27 8.33 -18.83 15.53
C ALA A 27 8.24 -19.94 14.46
N LEU A 28 7.15 -20.71 14.42
CA LEU A 28 6.98 -21.75 13.40
C LEU A 28 6.85 -21.16 11.99
N VAL A 29 6.07 -20.09 11.86
CA VAL A 29 5.85 -19.40 10.59
C VAL A 29 7.16 -18.77 10.11
N GLU A 30 7.87 -18.08 10.99
CA GLU A 30 9.17 -17.48 10.66
C GLU A 30 10.21 -18.55 10.28
N ALA A 31 10.29 -19.67 11.01
CA ALA A 31 11.19 -20.77 10.65
C ALA A 31 10.89 -21.36 9.27
N GLN A 32 9.60 -21.48 8.90
CA GLN A 32 9.20 -21.89 7.56
C GLN A 32 9.61 -20.86 6.51
N LEU A 33 9.39 -19.56 6.77
CA LEU A 33 9.79 -18.49 5.85
C LEU A 33 11.31 -18.46 5.62
N ILE A 34 12.11 -18.60 6.68
CA ILE A 34 13.58 -18.69 6.59
C ILE A 34 13.99 -19.88 5.72
N CYS A 35 13.44 -21.07 5.98
CA CYS A 35 13.76 -22.28 5.23
C CYS A 35 13.37 -22.16 3.74
N ALA A 36 12.18 -21.63 3.47
CA ALA A 36 11.69 -21.39 2.12
C ALA A 36 12.58 -20.40 1.35
N HIS A 37 13.00 -19.32 2.02
CA HIS A 37 13.92 -18.33 1.46
C HIS A 37 15.27 -18.93 1.07
N VAL A 38 15.90 -19.70 1.96
CA VAL A 38 17.20 -20.33 1.69
C VAL A 38 17.13 -21.33 0.53
N LEU A 39 15.99 -22.01 0.38
CA LEU A 39 15.74 -22.93 -0.73
C LEU A 39 15.31 -22.23 -2.04
N GLY A 40 14.99 -20.93 -2.02
CA GLY A 40 14.47 -20.21 -3.18
C GLY A 40 13.10 -20.73 -3.65
N ILE A 41 12.24 -21.16 -2.73
CA ILE A 41 10.90 -21.70 -3.03
C ILE A 41 9.80 -20.99 -2.23
N ASP A 42 8.56 -21.12 -2.68
CA ASP A 42 7.40 -20.70 -1.89
C ASP A 42 7.25 -21.54 -0.63
N ARG A 43 6.81 -20.91 0.46
CA ARG A 43 6.53 -21.57 1.75
C ARG A 43 5.63 -22.82 1.60
N GLY A 44 4.63 -22.78 0.72
CA GLY A 44 3.73 -23.90 0.48
C GLY A 44 4.41 -25.15 -0.10
N ARG A 45 5.57 -24.99 -0.74
CA ARG A 45 6.34 -26.09 -1.35
C ARG A 45 7.25 -26.81 -0.36
N LEU A 46 7.45 -26.29 0.85
CA LEU A 46 8.29 -26.92 1.88
C LEU A 46 7.89 -28.36 2.21
N MET A 47 6.60 -28.69 2.10
CA MET A 47 6.09 -30.04 2.40
C MET A 47 6.61 -31.12 1.44
N ILE A 48 7.06 -30.71 0.25
CA ILE A 48 7.55 -31.58 -0.82
C ILE A 48 8.96 -31.20 -1.25
N ALA A 49 9.64 -30.35 -0.47
CA ALA A 49 11.00 -29.93 -0.77
C ALA A 49 11.98 -31.10 -0.55
N ASP A 50 13.04 -31.12 -1.36
CA ASP A 50 14.15 -32.03 -1.16
C ASP A 50 14.88 -31.72 0.16
N ASP A 51 15.69 -32.67 0.61
CA ASP A 51 16.52 -32.49 1.80
C ASP A 51 17.55 -31.37 1.58
N LEU A 52 17.80 -30.59 2.64
CA LEU A 52 18.76 -29.49 2.62
C LEU A 52 20.18 -30.03 2.75
N ASP A 53 21.10 -29.51 1.95
CA ASP A 53 22.53 -29.74 2.17
C ASP A 53 23.05 -29.00 3.41
N ALA A 54 24.29 -29.29 3.80
CA ALA A 54 24.91 -28.69 4.98
C ALA A 54 25.00 -27.15 4.92
N THR A 55 25.15 -26.58 3.72
CA THR A 55 25.27 -25.13 3.51
C THR A 55 23.91 -24.46 3.76
N ALA A 56 22.85 -25.01 3.19
CA ALA A 56 21.49 -24.54 3.40
C ALA A 56 21.06 -24.66 4.86
N VAL A 57 21.38 -25.78 5.53
CA VAL A 57 21.12 -25.94 6.97
C VAL A 57 21.82 -24.84 7.78
N ALA A 58 23.13 -24.64 7.55
CA ALA A 58 23.90 -23.64 8.27
C ALA A 58 23.35 -22.22 8.05
N GLU A 59 22.85 -21.91 6.85
CA GLU A 59 22.26 -20.62 6.54
C GLU A 59 20.92 -20.39 7.26
N VAL A 60 20.05 -21.40 7.29
CA VAL A 60 18.79 -21.34 8.07
C VAL A 60 19.08 -21.11 9.56
N GLU A 61 20.05 -21.85 10.11
CA GLU A 61 20.46 -21.70 11.51
C GLU A 61 21.05 -20.32 11.79
N ARG A 62 21.87 -19.79 10.86
CA ARG A 62 22.45 -18.45 10.96
C ARG A 62 21.38 -17.36 11.00
N ILE A 63 20.39 -17.42 10.10
CA ILE A 63 19.30 -16.44 10.05
C ILE A 63 18.42 -16.55 11.32
N ALA A 64 18.05 -17.77 11.72
CA ALA A 64 17.25 -17.99 12.92
C ALA A 64 17.95 -17.50 14.20
N ALA A 65 19.27 -17.72 14.32
CA ALA A 65 20.06 -17.21 15.42
C ALA A 65 20.18 -15.68 15.43
N ALA A 66 20.31 -15.05 14.26
CA ALA A 66 20.29 -13.59 14.15
C ALA A 66 18.94 -13.01 14.56
N ARG A 67 17.83 -13.58 14.06
CA ARG A 67 16.46 -13.20 14.46
C ARG A 67 16.24 -13.33 15.96
N ALA A 68 16.63 -14.45 16.54
CA ALA A 68 16.50 -14.71 17.98
C ALA A 68 17.32 -13.73 18.85
N ARG A 69 18.52 -13.35 18.40
CA ARG A 69 19.42 -12.47 19.15
C ARG A 69 19.04 -11.00 19.04
N ASP A 70 18.84 -10.52 17.81
CA ASP A 70 18.76 -9.08 17.52
C ASP A 70 17.31 -8.57 17.51
N ARG A 71 16.34 -9.51 17.43
CA ARG A 71 14.91 -9.21 17.26
C ARG A 71 14.64 -8.28 16.07
N MET A 72 15.55 -8.25 15.09
CA MET A 72 15.35 -7.52 13.83
C MET A 72 14.16 -8.13 13.08
N PRO A 73 13.33 -7.32 12.39
CA PRO A 73 12.28 -7.84 11.54
C PRO A 73 12.82 -8.89 10.57
N LEU A 74 12.08 -9.99 10.43
CA LEU A 74 12.52 -11.11 9.60
C LEU A 74 12.77 -10.66 8.15
N GLN A 75 11.93 -9.79 7.61
CA GLN A 75 12.01 -9.27 6.26
C GLN A 75 13.36 -8.59 5.97
N TYR A 76 13.91 -7.85 6.95
CA TYR A 76 15.24 -7.25 6.80
C TYR A 76 16.36 -8.30 6.81
N LEU A 77 16.20 -9.38 7.57
CA LEU A 77 17.14 -10.51 7.56
C LEU A 77 17.11 -11.29 6.24
N LEU A 78 15.92 -11.42 5.64
CA LEU A 78 15.72 -12.06 4.34
C LEU A 78 16.02 -11.10 3.17
N GLY A 79 16.10 -9.80 3.43
CA GLY A 79 16.25 -8.75 2.43
C GLY A 79 15.05 -8.55 1.52
N ARG A 80 13.90 -9.19 1.81
CA ARG A 80 12.69 -9.17 0.97
C ARG A 80 11.40 -9.18 1.81
N ALA A 81 10.35 -8.57 1.26
CA ALA A 81 9.01 -8.54 1.83
C ALA A 81 7.96 -8.69 0.73
N ALA A 82 6.95 -9.52 1.01
CA ALA A 82 5.78 -9.63 0.16
C ALA A 82 4.98 -8.32 0.16
N SER A 83 4.54 -7.91 -1.03
CA SER A 83 3.79 -6.69 -1.31
C SER A 83 2.76 -7.04 -2.37
N GLY A 84 1.58 -7.50 -1.94
CA GLY A 84 0.54 -8.05 -2.81
C GLY A 84 1.07 -9.14 -3.75
N ARG A 85 1.13 -8.85 -5.05
CA ARG A 85 1.62 -9.76 -6.10
C ARG A 85 3.13 -9.72 -6.30
N LEU A 86 3.79 -8.74 -5.69
CA LEU A 86 5.21 -8.53 -5.80
C LEU A 86 5.93 -9.01 -4.54
N ASP A 87 7.22 -9.27 -4.70
CA ASP A 87 8.15 -9.46 -3.60
C ASP A 87 9.22 -8.37 -3.77
N LEU A 88 9.38 -7.50 -2.79
CA LEU A 88 10.20 -6.29 -2.88
C LEU A 88 11.42 -6.41 -1.98
N ALA A 89 12.57 -5.92 -2.45
CA ALA A 89 13.76 -5.82 -1.63
C ALA A 89 13.54 -4.78 -0.52
N VAL A 90 13.90 -5.14 0.71
CA VAL A 90 13.78 -4.28 1.90
C VAL A 90 14.96 -4.47 2.85
N GLY A 91 15.19 -3.49 3.71
CA GLY A 91 16.18 -3.55 4.77
C GLY A 91 16.11 -2.32 5.65
N PRO A 92 17.10 -2.12 6.54
CA PRO A 92 17.11 -0.96 7.43
C PRO A 92 16.92 0.36 6.67
N GLY A 93 16.07 1.23 7.20
CA GLY A 93 15.80 2.56 6.63
C GLY A 93 14.58 2.66 5.72
N VAL A 94 13.83 1.58 5.48
CA VAL A 94 12.55 1.63 4.77
C VAL A 94 11.43 0.90 5.51
N PHE A 95 10.23 1.45 5.47
CA PHE A 95 9.05 0.79 6.03
C PHE A 95 8.81 -0.58 5.38
N ILE A 96 8.46 -1.57 6.20
CA ILE A 96 8.16 -2.91 5.70
C ILE A 96 6.74 -2.92 5.12
N PRO A 97 6.53 -3.36 3.87
CA PRO A 97 5.20 -3.49 3.27
C PRO A 97 4.21 -4.21 4.20
N ARG A 98 3.00 -3.65 4.32
CA ARG A 98 1.92 -4.21 5.14
C ARG A 98 0.84 -4.81 4.25
N PRO A 99 0.23 -5.95 4.63
CA PRO A 99 -0.87 -6.55 3.87
C PRO A 99 -2.04 -5.60 3.66
N GLU A 100 -2.31 -4.71 4.62
CA GLU A 100 -3.41 -3.75 4.58
C GLU A 100 -3.30 -2.78 3.38
N THR A 101 -2.08 -2.43 2.95
CA THR A 101 -1.83 -1.56 1.81
C THR A 101 -2.32 -2.16 0.48
N GLU A 102 -2.43 -3.49 0.38
CA GLU A 102 -2.99 -4.17 -0.80
C GLU A 102 -4.44 -3.73 -1.07
N LEU A 103 -5.24 -3.47 -0.03
CA LEU A 103 -6.63 -3.02 -0.19
C LEU A 103 -6.72 -1.64 -0.86
N LEU A 104 -5.78 -0.74 -0.53
CA LEU A 104 -5.70 0.59 -1.14
C LEU A 104 -5.30 0.48 -2.62
N VAL A 105 -4.35 -0.40 -2.93
CA VAL A 105 -3.93 -0.70 -4.32
C VAL A 105 -5.10 -1.27 -5.12
N GLU A 106 -5.79 -2.28 -4.59
CA GLU A 106 -6.95 -2.90 -5.23
C GLU A 106 -8.07 -1.90 -5.51
N TRP A 107 -8.40 -1.05 -4.53
CA TRP A 107 -9.39 0.01 -4.70
C TRP A 107 -8.97 0.96 -5.84
N THR A 108 -7.70 1.38 -5.85
CA THR A 108 -7.17 2.30 -6.86
C THR A 108 -7.27 1.68 -8.25
N LEU A 109 -6.84 0.43 -8.42
CA LEU A 109 -6.90 -0.29 -9.68
C LEU A 109 -8.33 -0.45 -10.21
N ALA A 110 -9.29 -0.73 -9.31
CA ALA A 110 -10.70 -0.85 -9.66
C ALA A 110 -11.34 0.50 -10.03
N ALA A 111 -10.89 1.60 -9.43
CA ALA A 111 -11.43 2.93 -9.64
C ALA A 111 -10.81 3.67 -10.84
N LEU A 112 -9.61 3.26 -11.29
CA LEU A 112 -8.97 3.80 -12.48
C LEU A 112 -9.79 3.52 -13.75
N PRO A 113 -9.76 4.42 -14.75
CA PRO A 113 -10.42 4.17 -16.03
C PRO A 113 -9.95 2.86 -16.67
N ALA A 114 -10.84 2.23 -17.44
CA ALA A 114 -10.49 1.07 -18.25
C ALA A 114 -9.30 1.41 -19.17
N PRO A 115 -8.40 0.46 -19.45
CA PRO A 115 -7.28 0.68 -20.36
C PRO A 115 -7.76 1.22 -21.71
N ALA A 116 -7.13 2.29 -22.17
CA ALA A 116 -7.43 2.95 -23.45
C ALA A 116 -6.13 3.15 -24.24
N PRO A 117 -6.19 3.31 -25.57
CA PRO A 117 -5.04 3.73 -26.35
C PRO A 117 -4.48 5.06 -25.83
N GLU A 118 -3.15 5.19 -25.82
CA GLU A 118 -2.39 6.30 -25.22
C GLU A 118 -3.00 7.71 -25.43
N PRO A 119 -2.89 8.61 -24.42
CA PRO A 119 -2.15 8.41 -23.17
C PRO A 119 -2.98 7.73 -22.07
N GLY A 120 -2.38 6.75 -21.36
CA GLY A 120 -2.99 6.14 -20.18
C GLY A 120 -2.98 7.04 -18.93
N PRO A 121 -3.55 6.57 -17.80
CA PRO A 121 -3.73 7.40 -16.61
C PRO A 121 -2.39 7.72 -15.93
N VAL A 122 -2.26 8.95 -15.42
CA VAL A 122 -1.13 9.34 -14.56
C VAL A 122 -1.48 9.07 -13.11
N VAL A 123 -0.65 8.30 -12.41
CA VAL A 123 -0.80 7.97 -10.99
C VAL A 123 0.41 8.47 -10.22
N VAL A 124 0.18 9.04 -9.04
CA VAL A 124 1.24 9.53 -8.15
C VAL A 124 1.12 8.83 -6.80
N ASP A 125 2.19 8.17 -6.37
CA ASP A 125 2.39 7.63 -5.03
C ASP A 125 3.23 8.60 -4.21
N LEU A 126 2.65 9.17 -3.15
CA LEU A 126 3.33 10.07 -2.23
C LEU A 126 3.77 9.29 -0.97
N CYS A 127 5.01 9.49 -0.52
CA CYS A 127 5.63 8.70 0.57
C CYS A 127 5.84 7.23 0.16
N ALA A 128 6.48 7.02 -0.99
CA ALA A 128 6.51 5.72 -1.66
C ALA A 128 7.30 4.63 -0.90
N GLY A 129 8.21 4.98 0.01
CA GLY A 129 8.96 4.00 0.80
C GLY A 129 9.73 3.00 -0.08
N SER A 130 9.42 1.71 0.03
CA SER A 130 10.01 0.65 -0.81
C SER A 130 9.41 0.57 -2.22
N GLY A 131 8.38 1.37 -2.51
CA GLY A 131 7.64 1.39 -3.77
C GLY A 131 6.43 0.47 -3.81
N THR A 132 5.90 0.04 -2.66
CA THR A 132 4.76 -0.88 -2.55
C THR A 132 3.61 -0.49 -3.47
N ILE A 133 3.04 0.70 -3.28
CA ILE A 133 1.86 1.14 -4.03
C ILE A 133 2.22 1.40 -5.49
N ALA A 134 3.26 2.20 -5.74
CA ALA A 134 3.67 2.56 -7.09
C ALA A 134 3.98 1.34 -7.99
N LEU A 135 4.75 0.37 -7.49
CA LEU A 135 5.20 -0.77 -8.28
C LEU A 135 4.08 -1.78 -8.51
N GLU A 136 3.20 -2.00 -7.53
CA GLU A 136 2.03 -2.85 -7.74
C GLU A 136 1.08 -2.27 -8.79
N ILE A 137 0.85 -0.94 -8.76
CA ILE A 137 0.04 -0.28 -9.77
C ILE A 137 0.70 -0.39 -11.15
N ALA A 138 2.00 -0.12 -11.27
CA ALA A 138 2.72 -0.23 -12.55
C ALA A 138 2.71 -1.66 -13.10
N HIS A 139 2.83 -2.66 -12.23
CA HIS A 139 2.74 -4.08 -12.60
C HIS A 139 1.34 -4.45 -13.12
N ALA A 140 0.28 -3.98 -12.47
CA ALA A 140 -1.11 -4.29 -12.84
C ALA A 140 -1.63 -3.43 -14.01
N ARG A 141 -1.07 -2.24 -14.23
CA ARG A 141 -1.47 -1.28 -15.26
C ARG A 141 -0.27 -0.84 -16.09
N PRO A 142 0.16 -1.67 -17.08
CA PRO A 142 1.24 -1.30 -17.98
C PRO A 142 0.97 -0.03 -18.81
N ASP A 143 -0.31 0.35 -18.95
CA ASP A 143 -0.75 1.59 -19.60
C ASP A 143 -0.65 2.83 -18.69
N ALA A 144 -0.50 2.66 -17.38
CA ALA A 144 -0.40 3.77 -16.46
C ALA A 144 1.02 4.37 -16.44
N ARG A 145 1.09 5.69 -16.29
CA ARG A 145 2.32 6.40 -15.98
C ARG A 145 2.38 6.67 -14.50
N VAL A 146 3.26 5.98 -13.79
CA VAL A 146 3.34 6.01 -12.33
C VAL A 146 4.53 6.84 -11.88
N HIS A 147 4.30 7.80 -10.99
CA HIS A 147 5.32 8.60 -10.32
C HIS A 147 5.37 8.21 -8.84
N ALA A 148 6.56 7.98 -8.30
CA ALA A 148 6.77 7.67 -6.89
C ALA A 148 7.63 8.76 -6.23
N VAL A 149 7.13 9.38 -5.16
CA VAL A 149 7.81 10.45 -4.42
C VAL A 149 8.28 9.91 -3.08
N GLU A 150 9.58 10.03 -2.82
CA GLU A 150 10.19 9.66 -1.54
C GLU A 150 11.17 10.76 -1.09
N LEU A 151 11.16 11.07 0.21
CA LEU A 151 11.96 12.15 0.81
C LEU A 151 13.27 11.64 1.41
N HIS A 152 13.27 10.42 1.95
CA HIS A 152 14.40 9.94 2.73
C HIS A 152 15.37 9.14 1.86
N ASP A 153 16.64 9.57 1.84
CA ASP A 153 17.71 8.90 1.08
C ASP A 153 17.75 7.39 1.31
N ALA A 154 17.60 6.95 2.57
CA ALA A 154 17.62 5.53 2.93
C ALA A 154 16.48 4.74 2.28
N ALA A 155 15.24 5.27 2.29
CA ALA A 155 14.09 4.64 1.64
C ALA A 155 14.19 4.73 0.11
N LEU A 156 14.70 5.85 -0.41
CA LEU A 156 14.88 6.11 -1.83
C LEU A 156 15.85 5.11 -2.49
N GLU A 157 16.88 4.65 -1.78
CA GLU A 157 17.76 3.57 -2.25
C GLU A 157 16.98 2.27 -2.51
N TRP A 158 16.05 1.92 -1.61
CA TRP A 158 15.19 0.74 -1.76
C TRP A 158 14.18 0.93 -2.88
N LEU A 159 13.53 2.10 -2.95
CA LEU A 159 12.60 2.45 -4.04
C LEU A 159 13.25 2.29 -5.41
N ARG A 160 14.45 2.85 -5.61
CA ARG A 160 15.19 2.76 -6.87
C ARG A 160 15.57 1.32 -7.20
N ARG A 161 16.11 0.58 -6.23
CA ARG A 161 16.45 -0.84 -6.42
C ARG A 161 15.25 -1.64 -6.90
N ASN A 162 14.11 -1.48 -6.22
CA ASN A 162 12.89 -2.20 -6.58
C ASN A 162 12.35 -1.77 -7.94
N ALA A 163 12.33 -0.46 -8.24
CA ALA A 163 11.91 0.04 -9.55
C ALA A 163 12.78 -0.51 -10.69
N ASP A 164 14.10 -0.56 -10.50
CA ASP A 164 15.04 -1.13 -11.48
C ASP A 164 14.84 -2.64 -11.64
N GLU A 165 14.66 -3.38 -10.54
CA GLU A 165 14.35 -4.83 -10.57
C GLU A 165 13.05 -5.12 -11.33
N ARG A 166 11.99 -4.31 -11.11
CA ARG A 166 10.70 -4.47 -11.78
C ARG A 166 10.76 -4.10 -13.26
N ALA A 167 11.47 -3.03 -13.61
CA ALA A 167 11.69 -2.66 -14.99
C ALA A 167 12.49 -3.73 -15.75
N ALA A 168 13.52 -4.31 -15.11
CA ALA A 168 14.27 -5.44 -15.67
C ALA A 168 13.41 -6.71 -15.83
N ALA A 169 12.39 -6.89 -14.99
CA ALA A 169 11.41 -7.97 -15.09
C ALA A 169 10.31 -7.72 -16.15
N GLY A 170 10.28 -6.54 -16.78
CA GLY A 170 9.38 -6.22 -17.89
C GLY A 170 8.17 -5.36 -17.53
N ASP A 171 8.07 -4.86 -16.29
CA ASP A 171 7.03 -3.90 -15.92
C ASP A 171 7.32 -2.51 -16.53
N THR A 172 6.26 -1.69 -16.68
CA THR A 172 6.41 -0.29 -17.08
C THR A 172 7.25 0.47 -16.03
N PRO A 173 8.33 1.18 -16.41
CA PRO A 173 9.17 1.87 -15.46
C PRO A 173 8.42 2.95 -14.66
N VAL A 174 8.61 2.94 -13.33
CA VAL A 174 8.11 3.98 -12.43
C VAL A 174 9.05 5.18 -12.46
N GLU A 175 8.50 6.40 -12.57
CA GLU A 175 9.25 7.65 -12.47
C GLU A 175 9.51 7.99 -10.99
N VAL A 176 10.74 7.79 -10.50
CA VAL A 176 11.12 8.03 -9.09
C VAL A 176 11.59 9.46 -8.86
N HIS A 177 11.05 10.13 -7.82
CA HIS A 177 11.36 11.51 -7.45
C HIS A 177 11.87 11.58 -6.01
N HIS A 178 13.05 12.16 -5.84
CA HIS A 178 13.54 12.56 -4.51
C HIS A 178 12.96 13.93 -4.17
N ALA A 179 11.86 13.97 -3.43
CA ALA A 179 11.15 15.20 -3.10
C ALA A 179 10.29 15.05 -1.85
N ASP A 180 9.84 16.17 -1.30
CA ASP A 180 8.99 16.22 -0.12
C ASP A 180 7.51 16.24 -0.51
N ALA A 181 6.73 15.27 -0.01
CA ALA A 181 5.28 15.20 -0.25
C ALA A 181 4.48 16.30 0.48
N THR A 182 5.11 17.04 1.40
CA THR A 182 4.50 18.17 2.11
C THR A 182 4.70 19.51 1.38
N GLU A 183 5.53 19.53 0.33
CA GLU A 183 5.81 20.73 -0.45
C GLU A 183 4.83 20.88 -1.62
N ILE A 184 4.05 21.98 -1.63
CA ILE A 184 3.02 22.23 -2.66
C ILE A 184 3.59 22.35 -4.09
N GLY A 185 4.90 22.59 -4.21
CA GLY A 185 5.63 22.67 -5.48
C GLY A 185 6.05 21.31 -6.06
N THR A 186 5.96 20.23 -5.27
CA THR A 186 6.31 18.88 -5.70
C THR A 186 5.47 18.48 -6.91
N LEU A 187 6.13 17.97 -7.96
CA LEU A 187 5.51 17.59 -9.23
C LEU A 187 4.64 18.69 -9.87
N ALA A 188 5.00 19.98 -9.73
CA ALA A 188 4.20 21.10 -10.26
C ALA A 188 3.82 21.00 -11.75
N HIS A 189 4.62 20.30 -12.56
CA HIS A 189 4.36 20.06 -13.98
C HIS A 189 3.18 19.09 -14.26
N LEU A 190 2.66 18.41 -13.24
CA LEU A 190 1.52 17.50 -13.30
C LEU A 190 0.22 18.10 -12.72
N ARG A 191 0.24 19.36 -12.27
CA ARG A 191 -0.95 20.01 -11.68
C ARG A 191 -2.18 19.93 -12.59
N GLY A 192 -3.30 19.47 -12.02
CA GLY A 192 -4.57 19.29 -12.72
C GLY A 192 -4.59 18.17 -13.77
N ARG A 193 -3.61 17.24 -13.75
CA ARG A 193 -3.45 16.20 -14.79
C ARG A 193 -3.40 14.78 -14.23
N VAL A 194 -3.32 14.62 -12.91
CA VAL A 194 -3.18 13.31 -12.27
C VAL A 194 -4.54 12.64 -12.14
N ALA A 195 -4.63 11.37 -12.54
CA ALA A 195 -5.85 10.57 -12.44
C ALA A 195 -6.05 9.98 -11.03
N ALA A 196 -4.96 9.65 -10.34
CA ALA A 196 -5.00 9.19 -8.95
C ALA A 196 -3.76 9.65 -8.16
N VAL A 197 -3.97 10.15 -6.95
CA VAL A 197 -2.95 10.36 -5.93
C VAL A 197 -3.23 9.38 -4.81
N VAL A 198 -2.25 8.55 -4.52
CA VAL A 198 -2.28 7.50 -3.51
C VAL A 198 -1.14 7.70 -2.53
N SER A 199 -1.33 7.35 -1.27
CA SER A 199 -0.27 7.49 -0.27
C SER A 199 -0.50 6.58 0.92
N ASN A 200 0.60 6.02 1.42
CA ASN A 200 0.72 5.53 2.78
C ASN A 200 1.70 6.44 3.54
N PRO A 201 1.23 7.59 4.07
CA PRO A 201 2.10 8.53 4.76
C PRO A 201 2.41 8.04 6.19
N PRO A 202 3.45 8.58 6.85
CA PRO A 202 3.62 8.40 8.28
C PRO A 202 2.39 8.94 9.03
N TYR A 203 1.64 8.04 9.68
CA TYR A 203 0.32 8.35 10.25
C TYR A 203 0.22 8.07 11.75
N ILE A 204 1.23 7.44 12.37
CA ILE A 204 1.14 7.05 13.78
C ILE A 204 1.45 8.29 14.64
N PRO A 205 0.63 8.63 15.65
CA PRO A 205 1.02 9.60 16.66
C PRO A 205 2.32 9.16 17.35
N VAL A 206 3.20 10.09 17.71
CA VAL A 206 4.42 9.75 18.46
C VAL A 206 4.04 9.03 19.76
N THR A 207 4.46 7.76 19.88
CA THR A 207 4.10 6.87 20.99
C THR A 207 5.22 5.85 21.26
N ASP A 208 5.30 5.39 22.50
CA ASP A 208 6.12 4.25 22.91
C ASP A 208 5.29 2.94 22.94
N ASP A 209 4.00 3.01 22.61
CA ASP A 209 3.07 1.86 22.61
C ASP A 209 3.05 1.11 21.27
N LEU A 210 4.24 0.82 20.75
CA LEU A 210 4.44 -0.06 19.61
C LEU A 210 5.32 -1.24 20.04
N PRO A 211 5.22 -2.40 19.36
CA PRO A 211 6.12 -3.51 19.58
C PRO A 211 7.58 -3.04 19.57
N ALA A 212 8.36 -3.44 20.59
CA ALA A 212 9.73 -2.97 20.79
C ALA A 212 10.62 -3.16 19.55
N GLU A 213 10.34 -4.19 18.74
CA GLU A 213 11.06 -4.47 17.50
C GLU A 213 10.79 -3.42 16.41
N ILE A 214 9.56 -2.93 16.32
CA ILE A 214 9.17 -1.87 15.37
C ILE A 214 9.88 -0.58 15.78
N LEU A 215 9.78 -0.20 17.06
CA LEU A 215 10.43 1.00 17.60
C LEU A 215 11.96 0.97 17.46
N ALA A 216 12.57 -0.22 17.55
CA ALA A 216 14.02 -0.37 17.49
C ALA A 216 14.58 -0.41 16.07
N HIS A 217 13.82 -0.91 15.08
CA HIS A 217 14.37 -1.26 13.77
C HIS A 217 13.72 -0.55 12.58
N GLU A 218 12.44 -0.20 12.67
CA GLU A 218 11.78 0.52 11.59
C GLU A 218 12.02 2.03 11.72
N PRO A 219 12.17 2.76 10.60
CA PRO A 219 12.50 4.18 10.65
C PRO A 219 11.35 4.97 11.26
N ALA A 220 11.61 5.68 12.36
CA ALA A 220 10.66 6.57 13.02
C ALA A 220 10.01 7.58 12.06
N THR A 221 10.75 8.03 11.03
CA THR A 221 10.26 8.94 10.01
C THR A 221 9.20 8.34 9.08
N ALA A 222 9.15 7.01 8.94
CA ALA A 222 8.09 6.32 8.19
C ALA A 222 6.89 5.94 9.07
N LEU A 223 7.08 5.90 10.40
CA LEU A 223 6.03 5.56 11.35
C LEU A 223 5.25 6.79 11.79
N PHE A 224 5.95 7.84 12.22
CA PHE A 224 5.34 8.90 13.02
C PHE A 224 4.94 10.14 12.20
N GLY A 225 3.66 10.47 12.24
CA GLY A 225 3.07 11.66 11.63
C GLY A 225 2.97 12.87 12.57
N GLY A 226 3.80 12.94 13.61
CA GLY A 226 3.76 14.00 14.63
C GLY A 226 2.88 13.69 15.84
N GLY A 227 2.49 14.70 16.62
CA GLY A 227 1.78 14.50 17.89
C GLY A 227 0.35 13.95 17.74
N ASP A 228 -0.27 14.21 16.59
CA ASP A 228 -1.63 13.75 16.24
C ASP A 228 -1.65 12.81 15.01
N GLY A 229 -0.48 12.50 14.43
CA GLY A 229 -0.37 11.69 13.21
C GLY A 229 -0.68 12.41 11.91
N LEU A 230 -1.01 13.73 11.93
CA LEU A 230 -1.53 14.45 10.77
C LEU A 230 -0.54 15.43 10.12
N VAL A 231 0.67 15.58 10.66
CA VAL A 231 1.66 16.58 10.20
C VAL A 231 1.98 16.42 8.72
N VAL A 232 2.05 15.18 8.22
CA VAL A 232 2.27 14.90 6.80
C VAL A 232 0.96 14.92 6.02
N VAL A 233 -0.12 14.39 6.61
CA VAL A 233 -1.42 14.23 5.94
C VAL A 233 -2.01 15.56 5.46
N VAL A 234 -1.98 16.60 6.30
CA VAL A 234 -2.57 17.92 5.95
C VAL A 234 -1.95 18.51 4.68
N PRO A 235 -0.64 18.80 4.61
CA PRO A 235 -0.04 19.36 3.41
C PRO A 235 -0.05 18.39 2.21
N LEU A 236 -0.03 17.07 2.46
CA LEU A 236 -0.15 16.07 1.41
C LEU A 236 -1.51 16.14 0.71
N VAL A 237 -2.60 16.32 1.46
CA VAL A 237 -3.95 16.47 0.90
C VAL A 237 -4.07 17.75 0.05
N ASP A 238 -3.42 18.85 0.46
CA ASP A 238 -3.34 20.07 -0.35
C ASP A 238 -2.55 19.85 -1.65
N LEU A 239 -1.42 19.16 -1.59
CA LEU A 239 -0.64 18.77 -2.76
C LEU A 239 -1.47 17.88 -3.70
N ALA A 240 -2.14 16.86 -3.15
CA ALA A 240 -3.00 15.98 -3.92
C ALA A 240 -4.12 16.74 -4.65
N ALA A 241 -4.78 17.69 -3.98
CA ALA A 241 -5.81 18.53 -4.58
C ALA A 241 -5.29 19.40 -5.73
N ALA A 242 -4.01 19.81 -5.68
CA ALA A 242 -3.36 20.57 -6.74
C ALA A 242 -2.93 19.69 -7.94
N LEU A 243 -2.52 18.45 -7.69
CA LEU A 243 -2.09 17.50 -8.71
C LEU A 243 -3.27 16.89 -9.49
N LEU A 244 -4.35 16.57 -8.79
CA LEU A 244 -5.49 15.84 -9.36
C LEU A 244 -6.23 16.64 -10.43
N ALA A 245 -6.50 15.99 -11.55
CA ALA A 245 -7.47 16.45 -12.53
C ALA A 245 -8.90 16.43 -11.94
N PRO A 246 -9.85 17.21 -12.48
CA PRO A 246 -11.27 17.05 -12.15
C PRO A 246 -11.73 15.59 -12.24
N GLY A 247 -12.38 15.08 -11.20
CA GLY A 247 -12.82 13.69 -11.09
C GLY A 247 -11.73 12.68 -10.68
N GLY A 248 -10.47 13.13 -10.54
CA GLY A 248 -9.34 12.31 -10.10
C GLY A 248 -9.51 11.75 -8.69
N LEU A 249 -8.81 10.67 -8.41
CA LEU A 249 -8.94 9.86 -7.19
C LEU A 249 -7.93 10.29 -6.13
N LEU A 250 -8.37 10.41 -4.88
CA LEU A 250 -7.51 10.45 -3.71
C LEU A 250 -7.71 9.15 -2.91
N ALA A 251 -6.63 8.51 -2.50
CA ALA A 251 -6.65 7.48 -1.45
C ALA A 251 -5.48 7.69 -0.49
N VAL A 252 -5.76 7.70 0.82
CA VAL A 252 -4.73 7.91 1.86
C VAL A 252 -4.92 6.86 2.95
N GLU A 253 -3.90 6.03 3.15
CA GLU A 253 -3.84 5.06 4.25
C GLU A 253 -3.66 5.78 5.59
N HIS A 254 -4.20 5.17 6.65
CA HIS A 254 -4.09 5.68 8.01
C HIS A 254 -4.19 4.55 9.05
N ASP A 255 -3.81 4.86 10.28
CA ASP A 255 -4.00 3.95 11.42
C ASP A 255 -5.50 3.75 11.73
N ASP A 256 -5.87 2.61 12.34
CA ASP A 256 -7.27 2.31 12.65
C ASP A 256 -7.92 3.30 13.64
N THR A 257 -7.10 4.07 14.38
CA THR A 257 -7.57 5.11 15.29
C THR A 257 -7.66 6.52 14.68
N THR A 258 -7.09 6.74 13.49
CA THR A 258 -6.94 8.10 12.91
C THR A 258 -7.87 8.39 11.72
N GLY A 259 -8.69 7.42 11.31
CA GLY A 259 -9.55 7.54 10.12
C GLY A 259 -10.48 8.73 10.11
N ASP A 260 -11.17 9.02 11.22
CA ASP A 260 -12.06 10.18 11.34
C ASP A 260 -11.30 11.51 11.19
N ALA A 261 -10.08 11.58 11.72
CA ALA A 261 -9.26 12.78 11.65
C ALA A 261 -8.77 13.03 10.21
N VAL A 262 -8.31 11.97 9.52
CA VAL A 262 -7.89 12.04 8.11
C VAL A 262 -9.08 12.39 7.22
N ALA A 263 -10.25 11.79 7.45
CA ALA A 263 -11.48 12.12 6.71
C ALA A 263 -11.89 13.59 6.90
N ALA A 264 -11.72 14.13 8.11
CA ALA A 264 -11.97 15.54 8.40
C ALA A 264 -11.00 16.46 7.67
N VAL A 265 -9.71 16.11 7.57
CA VAL A 265 -8.71 16.87 6.79
C VAL A 265 -9.11 16.92 5.31
N VAL A 266 -9.43 15.76 4.71
CA VAL A 266 -9.87 15.69 3.30
C VAL A 266 -11.14 16.53 3.07
N SER A 267 -12.11 16.45 3.97
CA SER A 267 -13.35 17.21 3.89
C SER A 267 -13.11 18.73 4.01
N ALA A 268 -12.24 19.14 4.94
CA ALA A 268 -11.94 20.54 5.22
C ALA A 268 -11.19 21.25 4.09
N GLN A 269 -10.44 20.51 3.27
CA GLN A 269 -9.74 21.05 2.09
C GLN A 269 -10.72 21.69 1.09
N GLY A 270 -11.95 21.17 1.00
CA GLY A 270 -13.05 21.74 0.20
C GLY A 270 -12.96 21.48 -1.32
N GLY A 271 -11.89 20.86 -1.81
CA GLY A 271 -11.72 20.47 -3.20
C GLY A 271 -12.17 19.04 -3.53
N PHE A 272 -12.60 18.28 -2.52
CA PHE A 272 -13.02 16.89 -2.66
C PHE A 272 -14.52 16.73 -2.47
N GLY A 273 -15.10 15.74 -3.14
CA GLY A 273 -16.50 15.34 -2.97
C GLY A 273 -16.69 14.50 -1.71
N THR A 274 -17.66 13.57 -1.77
CA THR A 274 -17.90 12.64 -0.67
C THR A 274 -16.61 11.91 -0.26
N VAL A 275 -16.30 11.97 1.03
CA VAL A 275 -15.21 11.22 1.64
C VAL A 275 -15.76 9.90 2.15
N GLU A 276 -15.12 8.80 1.75
CA GLU A 276 -15.47 7.44 2.16
C GLU A 276 -14.33 6.84 2.97
N GLN A 277 -14.66 6.16 4.06
CA GLN A 277 -13.71 5.36 4.84
C GLN A 277 -13.88 3.89 4.47
N HIS A 278 -12.77 3.18 4.29
CA HIS A 278 -12.73 1.78 3.93
C HIS A 278 -12.08 0.95 5.04
N THR A 279 -12.59 -0.26 5.24
CA THR A 279 -12.13 -1.16 6.29
C THR A 279 -11.43 -2.40 5.74
N ASP A 280 -10.54 -3.00 6.52
CA ASP A 280 -9.99 -4.34 6.24
C ASP A 280 -11.02 -5.47 6.45
N LEU A 281 -10.60 -6.70 6.19
CA LEU A 281 -11.40 -7.91 6.39
C LEU A 281 -11.76 -8.16 7.87
N ALA A 282 -11.06 -7.52 8.81
CA ALA A 282 -11.38 -7.56 10.23
C ALA A 282 -12.31 -6.41 10.66
N GLY A 283 -12.76 -5.56 9.71
CA GLY A 283 -13.66 -4.44 9.95
C GLY A 283 -12.97 -3.21 10.54
N ARG A 284 -11.63 -3.12 10.50
CA ARG A 284 -10.89 -1.96 11.00
C ARG A 284 -10.72 -0.91 9.90
N PRO A 285 -10.93 0.39 10.16
CA PRO A 285 -10.63 1.46 9.20
C PRO A 285 -9.17 1.43 8.75
N ARG A 286 -8.91 1.60 7.45
CA ARG A 286 -7.55 1.56 6.89
C ARG A 286 -7.19 2.70 5.97
N PHE A 287 -8.15 3.18 5.18
CA PHE A 287 -7.87 4.28 4.28
C PHE A 287 -9.12 5.09 4.01
N VAL A 288 -8.91 6.37 3.71
CA VAL A 288 -9.96 7.25 3.21
C VAL A 288 -9.80 7.45 1.72
N THR A 289 -10.92 7.66 1.04
CA THR A 289 -10.93 7.98 -0.38
C THR A 289 -11.85 9.14 -0.67
N ALA A 290 -11.54 9.90 -1.72
CA ALA A 290 -12.43 10.93 -2.24
C ALA A 290 -12.15 11.18 -3.73
N ARG A 291 -13.05 11.91 -4.39
CA ARG A 291 -12.86 12.38 -5.76
C ARG A 291 -12.66 13.88 -5.80
N ARG A 292 -11.73 14.34 -6.63
CA ARG A 292 -11.52 15.77 -6.91
C ARG A 292 -12.76 16.35 -7.56
N LEU A 293 -13.33 17.40 -6.98
CA LEU A 293 -14.44 18.14 -7.58
C LEU A 293 -14.00 18.86 -8.86
N ASP A 294 -14.92 18.97 -9.82
CA ASP A 294 -14.74 19.82 -10.99
C ASP A 294 -15.05 21.28 -10.61
N PRO A 295 -14.07 22.20 -10.63
CA PRO A 295 -14.30 23.61 -10.31
C PRO A 295 -15.32 24.28 -11.26
N GLY A 296 -15.52 23.71 -12.46
CA GLY A 296 -16.48 24.20 -13.46
C GLY A 296 -17.91 23.70 -13.28
N ARG A 297 -18.13 22.67 -12.45
CA ARG A 297 -19.46 22.20 -12.04
C ARG A 297 -19.67 22.55 -10.57
N GLY A 298 -19.87 23.84 -10.28
CA GLY A 298 -20.29 24.27 -8.95
C GLY A 298 -21.55 23.53 -8.48
N ALA A 299 -21.65 23.29 -7.18
CA ALA A 299 -22.79 22.67 -6.51
C ALA A 299 -24.12 23.31 -6.96
N GLY A 300 -24.78 22.70 -7.93
CA GLY A 300 -25.96 23.25 -8.59
C GLY A 300 -26.78 22.14 -9.21
N GLY A 301 -27.80 21.70 -8.47
CA GLY A 301 -28.97 21.03 -9.04
C GLY A 301 -29.10 19.53 -8.77
N ASP A 302 -29.23 19.14 -7.51
CA ASP A 302 -30.16 18.05 -7.19
C ASP A 302 -31.43 18.68 -6.59
N HIS A 303 -32.28 19.18 -7.47
CA HIS A 303 -33.68 19.49 -7.17
C HIS A 303 -34.50 18.76 -8.24
N GLY A 304 -34.84 17.50 -7.96
CA GLY A 304 -35.91 16.79 -8.64
C GLY A 304 -37.24 17.52 -8.41
N GLY A 305 -37.51 18.54 -9.22
CA GLY A 305 -38.83 19.14 -9.35
C GLY A 305 -39.70 18.19 -10.16
N ASN A 306 -40.45 17.34 -9.47
CA ASN A 306 -41.58 16.63 -10.06
C ASN A 306 -42.82 17.51 -9.86
N ASN A 307 -43.10 18.39 -10.83
CA ASN A 307 -44.41 19.00 -10.96
C ASN A 307 -45.19 18.18 -11.99
N ASP A 308 -46.28 17.61 -11.48
CA ASP A 308 -47.40 17.07 -12.24
C ASP A 308 -47.90 18.09 -13.26
N ASP A 309 -48.13 17.62 -14.48
CA ASP A 309 -49.18 18.11 -15.38
C ASP A 309 -49.40 17.02 -16.42
N ASP A 310 -50.46 16.22 -16.27
CA ASP A 310 -51.22 15.81 -17.44
C ASP A 310 -52.70 15.60 -17.10
N GLU A 311 -53.49 16.37 -17.83
CA GLU A 311 -54.91 16.63 -17.66
C GLU A 311 -55.80 15.41 -17.93
N VAL A 312 -56.86 15.37 -17.14
CA VAL A 312 -58.05 14.55 -17.35
C VAL A 312 -58.74 14.93 -18.67
N VAL A 313 -58.72 14.03 -19.65
CA VAL A 313 -59.68 14.05 -20.76
C VAL A 313 -60.63 12.86 -20.63
N THR A 314 -61.82 13.18 -20.15
CA THR A 314 -62.99 12.30 -20.20
C THR A 314 -63.49 12.18 -21.64
N SER A 315 -63.62 10.96 -22.16
CA SER A 315 -64.48 10.71 -23.31
C SER A 315 -65.21 9.38 -23.16
N ALA A 316 -66.53 9.50 -23.10
CA ALA A 316 -67.48 8.41 -22.99
C ALA A 316 -67.68 7.73 -24.35
N ARG A 317 -67.69 6.38 -24.37
CA ARG A 317 -68.48 5.62 -25.36
C ARG A 317 -69.16 4.42 -24.72
N LYS A 318 -70.44 4.31 -25.06
CA LYS A 318 -71.47 3.33 -24.68
C LYS A 318 -71.31 2.00 -25.42
N GLY A 319 -71.81 0.93 -24.78
CA GLY A 319 -72.37 -0.29 -25.39
C GLY A 319 -71.36 -1.44 -25.58
N THR A 320 -71.67 -2.72 -25.36
CA THR A 320 -72.93 -3.45 -25.18
C THR A 320 -72.60 -4.87 -24.68
N THR A 321 -73.35 -5.34 -23.68
CA THR A 321 -73.83 -6.71 -23.40
C THR A 321 -73.14 -7.92 -24.07
N ARG A 322 -72.44 -8.77 -23.29
CA ARG A 322 -72.88 -10.06 -22.71
C ARG A 322 -71.70 -10.73 -22.01
#